data_AF-A0A9D1PYQ6-F1
#
_entry.id   AF-A0A9D1PYQ6-F1
#
_cell.length_a   1.000
_cell.length_b   1.000
_cell.length_c   1.000
_cell.angle_alpha   90.00
_cell.angle_beta   90.00
_cell.angle_gamma   90.00
#
_symmetry.space_group_name_H-M   'P 1'
#
loop_
_entity.id
_entity.type
_entity.pdbx_description
1 polymer ?
#
loop_
_entity_poly.entity_id
_entity_poly.type
_entity_poly.pdbx_seq_one_letter_code
_entity_poly.pdbx_strand_id
1 'polypeptide(L)' 'MSTKGKRSASKTYIVLRMYDEFRTGGRTSVAKCRSAYGLSAPTVHRYLALLRAYFMENYGKDIVYDAAKGTYRLSQ' A
#
# COMPACT_ATOMS: atom_id res chain seq x y z
N MET A 1 26.95 21.39 5.70
CA MET A 1 26.27 20.09 5.55
C MET A 1 24.77 20.31 5.68
N SER A 2 24.02 20.26 4.58
CA SER A 2 22.58 20.56 4.59
C SER A 2 21.78 19.30 4.93
N THR A 3 21.22 19.24 6.13
CA THR A 3 20.27 18.19 6.55
C THR A 3 18.96 18.39 5.77
N LYS A 4 18.83 17.71 4.61
CA LYS A 4 17.54 17.61 3.92
C LYS A 4 16.55 16.93 4.85
N GLY A 5 15.68 17.73 5.49
CA GLY A 5 14.56 17.25 6.26
C GLY A 5 13.70 16.33 5.40
N LYS A 6 13.68 15.04 5.73
CA LYS A 6 12.85 14.04 5.08
C LYS A 6 11.39 14.39 5.42
N ARG A 7 10.74 15.21 4.59
CA ARG A 7 9.30 15.52 4.73
C ARG A 7 8.55 14.20 4.67
N SER A 8 8.06 13.75 5.81
CA SER A 8 7.17 12.59 5.90
C SER A 8 5.93 12.90 5.07
N ALA A 9 5.64 12.07 4.07
CA ALA A 9 4.42 12.21 3.29
C ALA A 9 3.21 12.04 4.22
N SER A 10 2.13 12.79 3.98
CA SER A 10 0.93 12.66 4.81
C SER A 10 0.38 11.24 4.72
N LYS A 11 -0.20 10.74 5.82
CA LYS A 11 -0.80 9.40 5.88
C LYS A 11 -1.84 9.21 4.77
N THR A 12 -2.67 10.22 4.52
CA THR A 12 -3.67 10.24 3.44
C THR A 12 -3.02 10.08 2.07
N TYR A 13 -1.92 10.80 1.81
CA TYR A 13 -1.20 10.68 0.55
C TYR A 13 -0.69 9.24 0.33
N ILE A 14 -0.14 8.60 1.37
CA ILE A 14 0.39 7.23 1.24
C ILE A 14 -0.72 6.23 0.90
N VAL A 15 -1.89 6.33 1.56
CA VAL A 15 -3.04 5.46 1.24
C VAL A 15 -3.51 5.66 -0.19
N LEU A 16 -3.59 6.91 -0.67
CA LEU A 16 -3.95 7.22 -2.06
C LEU A 16 -2.92 6.67 -3.07
N ARG A 17 -1.63 6.69 -2.74
CA ARG A 17 -0.59 6.08 -3.57
C ARG A 17 -0.70 4.57 -3.64
N MET A 18 -1.00 3.92 -2.52
CA MET A 18 -1.25 2.47 -2.49
C MET A 18 -2.51 2.12 -3.30
N TYR A 19 -3.58 2.91 -3.16
CA TYR A 19 -4.80 2.76 -3.97
C TYR A 19 -4.49 2.82 -5.46
N ASP A 20 -3.77 3.86 -5.91
CA ASP A 20 -3.44 4.04 -7.32
C ASP A 20 -2.56 2.89 -7.87
N GLU A 21 -1.62 2.40 -7.05
CA GLU A 21 -0.81 1.22 -7.38
C GLU A 21 -1.69 -0.02 -7.62
N PHE A 22 -2.70 -0.29 -6.78
CA PHE A 22 -3.62 -1.42 -7.03
C PHE A 22 -4.52 -1.19 -8.23
N ARG A 23 -5.10 0.01 -8.36
CA ARG A 23 -6.02 0.38 -9.44
C ARG A 23 -5.38 0.26 -10.82
N THR A 24 -4.08 0.53 -10.93
CA THR A 24 -3.31 0.41 -12.18
C THR A 24 -2.78 -1.01 -12.43
N GLY A 25 -3.17 -2.00 -11.64
CA GLY A 25 -2.71 -3.40 -11.78
C GLY A 25 -1.32 -3.66 -11.20
N GLY A 26 -0.78 -2.70 -10.44
CA GLY A 26 0.49 -2.81 -9.75
C GLY A 26 0.45 -3.76 -8.56
N ARG A 27 1.63 -3.89 -7.94
CA ARG A 27 1.88 -4.76 -6.79
C ARG A 27 2.64 -4.01 -5.72
N THR A 28 2.31 -4.28 -4.46
CA THR A 28 3.00 -3.67 -3.33
C THR A 28 3.39 -4.72 -2.30
N SER A 29 4.30 -4.39 -1.39
CA SER A 29 4.70 -5.29 -0.30
C SER A 29 4.90 -4.51 0.98
N VAL A 30 4.83 -5.20 2.13
CA VAL A 30 5.12 -4.58 3.42
C VAL A 30 6.53 -3.99 3.43
N ALA A 31 7.52 -4.73 2.93
CA ALA A 31 8.90 -4.25 2.84
C ALA A 31 9.02 -2.97 1.98
N LYS A 32 8.35 -2.93 0.82
CA LYS A 32 8.34 -1.75 -0.06
C LYS A 32 7.73 -0.54 0.64
N CYS A 33 6.55 -0.68 1.26
CA CYS A 33 5.89 0.43 1.95
C CYS A 33 6.70 0.95 3.14
N ARG A 34 7.36 0.05 3.89
CA ARG A 34 8.24 0.43 5.00
C ARG A 34 9.44 1.24 4.51
N SER A 35 10.09 0.80 3.44
CA SER A 35 11.27 1.48 2.88
C SER A 35 10.92 2.81 2.22
N ALA A 36 9.87 2.84 1.37
CA ALA A 36 9.46 4.02 0.62
C ALA A 36 8.86 5.12 1.51
N TYR A 37 8.08 4.74 2.52
CA TYR A 37 7.26 5.67 3.30
C TYR A 37 7.60 5.72 4.79
N GLY A 38 8.56 4.91 5.27
CA GLY A 38 8.93 4.87 6.69
C GLY A 38 7.83 4.33 7.60
N LEU A 39 6.87 3.56 7.07
CA LEU A 39 5.76 3.00 7.84
C LEU A 39 6.21 1.85 8.74
N SER A 40 5.49 1.63 9.83
CA SER A 40 5.57 0.37 10.59
C SER A 40 4.76 -0.72 9.88
N ALA A 41 5.16 -1.99 10.02
CA ALA A 41 4.43 -3.12 9.42
C ALA A 41 2.94 -3.13 9.81
N PRO A 42 2.55 -2.91 11.10
CA PRO A 42 1.14 -2.83 11.48
C PRO A 42 0.37 -1.72 10.75
N THR A 43 1.01 -0.59 10.47
CA THR A 43 0.37 0.50 9.72
C THR A 43 0.13 0.12 8.27
N VAL A 44 1.08 -0.57 7.63
CA VAL A 44 0.89 -1.09 6.28
C VAL A 44 -0.27 -2.09 6.24
N HIS A 45 -0.35 -3.01 7.20
CA HIS A 45 -1.46 -3.97 7.29
C HIS A 45 -2.82 -3.28 7.48
N ARG A 46 -2.90 -2.22 8.30
CA ARG A 46 -4.12 -1.41 8.42
C ARG A 46 -4.53 -0.76 7.11
N TYR A 47 -3.59 -0.22 6.35
CA TYR A 47 -3.88 0.37 5.04
C TYR A 47 -4.30 -0.68 4.01
N LEU A 48 -3.66 -1.85 4.01
CA LEU A 48 -4.08 -2.98 3.16
C LEU A 48 -5.50 -3.44 3.51
N ALA A 49 -5.84 -3.56 4.80
CA ALA A 49 -7.19 -3.93 5.23
C ALA A 49 -8.24 -2.90 4.82
N LEU A 50 -7.95 -1.61 5.00
CA LEU A 50 -8.80 -0.51 4.56
C LEU A 50 -9.06 -0.56 3.04
N LEU A 51 -7.99 -0.69 2.25
CA LEU A 51 -8.11 -0.74 0.79
C LEU A 51 -8.80 -2.01 0.32
N ARG A 52 -8.57 -3.15 0.99
CA ARG A 52 -9.24 -4.41 0.70
C ARG A 52 -10.75 -4.28 0.88
N ALA A 53 -11.20 -3.70 2.00
CA ALA A 53 -12.63 -3.43 2.23
C ALA A 53 -13.20 -2.50 1.15
N TYR A 54 -12.50 -1.41 0.84
CA TYR A 54 -12.92 -0.46 -0.19
C TYR A 54 -13.07 -1.10 -1.58
N PHE A 55 -12.08 -1.90 -2.03
CA PHE A 55 -12.14 -2.54 -3.33
C PHE A 55 -13.23 -3.62 -3.41
N MET A 56 -13.45 -4.35 -2.32
CA MET A 56 -14.52 -5.35 -2.24
C MET A 56 -15.89 -4.69 -2.33
N GLU A 57 -16.12 -3.63 -1.56
CA GLU A 57 -17.41 -2.94 -1.50
C GLU A 57 -17.75 -2.18 -2.79
N ASN A 58 -16.77 -1.52 -3.41
CA ASN A 58 -17.03 -0.62 -4.55
C ASN A 58 -16.81 -1.27 -5.92
N TYR A 59 -16.03 -2.36 -5.99
CA TYR A 59 -15.66 -2.98 -7.28
C TYR A 59 -15.79 -4.50 -7.29
N GLY A 60 -16.15 -5.13 -6.16
CA GLY A 60 -16.17 -6.60 -6.05
C GLY A 60 -14.78 -7.24 -6.21
N LYS A 61 -13.70 -6.49 -5.97
CA LYS A 61 -12.32 -6.95 -6.16
C LYS A 61 -11.59 -7.09 -4.83
N ASP A 62 -10.77 -8.12 -4.71
CA ASP A 62 -10.03 -8.42 -3.49
C ASP A 62 -8.54 -8.06 -3.61
N ILE A 63 -7.89 -7.74 -2.49
CA ILE A 63 -6.44 -7.64 -2.41
C ILE A 63 -5.89 -8.97 -1.92
N VAL A 64 -5.22 -9.70 -2.82
CA VAL A 64 -4.72 -11.05 -2.59
C VAL A 64 -3.21 -11.03 -2.39
N TYR A 65 -2.73 -11.83 -1.43
CA TYR A 65 -1.31 -12.05 -1.21
C TYR A 65 -0.76 -13.13 -2.15
N ASP A 66 0.26 -12.77 -2.92
CA ASP A 66 1.04 -13.65 -3.79
C ASP A 66 2.28 -14.09 -3.01
N ALA A 67 2.23 -15.29 -2.43
CA ALA A 67 3.30 -15.84 -1.59
C ALA A 67 4.60 -16.07 -2.36
N ALA A 68 4.52 -16.42 -3.66
CA ALA A 68 5.70 -16.64 -4.49
C ALA A 68 6.51 -15.36 -4.70
N LYS A 69 5.82 -14.21 -4.73
CA LYS A 69 6.46 -12.88 -4.93
C LYS A 69 6.61 -12.08 -3.64
N GLY A 70 5.96 -12.50 -2.55
CA GLY A 70 5.89 -11.72 -1.31
C GLY A 70 5.18 -10.37 -1.49
N THR A 71 4.19 -10.31 -2.38
CA THR A 71 3.50 -9.06 -2.74
C THR A 71 1.99 -9.20 -2.66
N TYR A 72 1.31 -8.07 -2.52
CA TYR A 72 -0.14 -7.95 -2.65
C TYR A 72 -0.48 -7.43 -4.04
N ARG A 73 -1.59 -7.93 -4.59
CA ARG A 73 -2.15 -7.47 -5.87
C ARG A 73 -3.67 -7.43 -5.79
N LEU A 74 -4.30 -6.68 -6.68
CA LEU A 74 -5.74 -6.76 -6.87
C LEU A 74 -6.09 -8.07 -7.62
N SER A 75 -7.20 -8.72 -7.25
CA SER A 75 -7.79 -9.81 -8.03
C SER A 75 -8.22 -9.28 -9.40
N GLN A 76 -8.12 -10.12 -10.42
CA GLN A 76 -8.59 -9.75 -11.76
C GLN A 76 -10.11 -9.72 -11.77
#